data_AF-A0AAN0M9V1-F1
#
_entry.id   AF-A0AAN0M9V1-F1
#
_cell.length_a   1.000
_cell.length_b   1.000
_cell.length_c   1.000
_cell.angle_alpha   90.00
_cell.angle_beta   90.00
_cell.angle_gamma   90.00
#
_symmetry.space_group_name_H-M   'P 1'
#
loop_
_entity.id
_entity.type
_entity.pdbx_description
1 polymer ?
#
loop_
_entity_poly.entity_id
_entity_poly.type
_entity_poly.pdbx_seq_one_letter_code
_entity_poly.pdbx_strand_id
1 'polypeptide(L)'
;MNANEEKMLLDTCVLPGKILMENGAEMHRVEDTMNRILSVEYGTNEAMSFVIPTGIFVTTHKGESTKMKRISSRKQDVEKIAQVNEASRQFEAVVFMMCLSSIIGCKK
;
A
#
# COMPACT_ATOMS: atom_id res chain seq x y z
N MET A 1 9.81 -15.03 8.84
CA MET A 1 8.37 -14.80 8.63
C MET A 1 7.68 -16.11 8.27
N ASN A 2 6.49 -16.34 8.79
CA ASN A 2 5.61 -17.41 8.33
C ASN A 2 4.73 -16.92 7.16
N ALA A 3 4.10 -17.85 6.43
CA ALA A 3 3.29 -17.52 5.25
C ALA A 3 2.08 -16.60 5.53
N ASN A 4 1.59 -16.56 6.79
CA ASN A 4 0.47 -15.70 7.17
C ASN A 4 0.93 -14.24 7.40
N GLU A 5 2.07 -14.04 8.03
CA GLU A 5 2.70 -12.71 8.21
C GLU A 5 3.02 -12.09 6.85
N GLU A 6 3.55 -12.88 5.93
CA GLU A 6 3.88 -12.44 4.57
C GLU A 6 2.64 -11.95 3.81
N LYS A 7 1.56 -12.73 3.88
CA LYS A 7 0.27 -12.35 3.32
C LYS A 7 -0.27 -11.07 3.97
N MET A 8 -0.22 -10.94 5.29
CA MET A 8 -0.68 -9.73 5.99
C MET A 8 0.12 -8.49 5.56
N LEU A 9 1.43 -8.62 5.40
CA LEU A 9 2.29 -7.52 4.95
C LEU A 9 1.95 -7.09 3.52
N LEU A 10 1.79 -8.04 2.60
CA LEU A 10 1.36 -7.75 1.23
C LEU A 10 -0.02 -7.07 1.20
N ASP A 11 -0.96 -7.53 2.01
CA ASP A 11 -2.30 -6.95 2.12
C ASP A 11 -2.24 -5.50 2.63
N THR A 12 -1.38 -5.26 3.62
CA THR A 12 -1.16 -3.96 4.23
C THR A 12 -0.49 -2.97 3.27
N CYS A 13 0.38 -3.46 2.38
CA CYS A 13 1.04 -2.63 1.36
C CYS A 13 0.11 -2.28 0.18
N VAL A 14 -0.68 -3.24 -0.30
CA VAL A 14 -1.52 -3.03 -1.49
C VAL A 14 -2.70 -2.09 -1.22
N LEU A 15 -3.26 -2.15 -0.03
CA LEU A 15 -4.43 -1.35 0.34
C LEU A 15 -4.22 0.18 0.20
N PRO A 16 -3.20 0.81 0.80
CA PRO A 16 -2.92 2.23 0.61
C PRO A 16 -2.54 2.54 -0.83
N GLY A 17 -1.80 1.65 -1.50
CA GLY A 17 -1.48 1.84 -2.91
C GLY A 17 -2.74 1.94 -3.77
N LYS A 18 -3.71 1.05 -3.54
CA LYS A 18 -5.00 1.03 -4.22
C LYS A 18 -5.77 2.33 -3.95
N ILE A 19 -5.85 2.75 -2.69
CA ILE A 19 -6.55 3.98 -2.31
C ILE A 19 -5.90 5.18 -3.01
N LEU A 20 -4.58 5.31 -2.98
CA LEU A 20 -3.88 6.42 -3.64
C LEU A 20 -4.17 6.43 -5.15
N MET A 21 -4.09 5.28 -5.82
CA MET A 21 -4.37 5.16 -7.25
C MET A 21 -5.83 5.46 -7.61
N GLU A 22 -6.78 5.00 -6.80
CA GLU A 22 -8.21 5.25 -6.99
C GLU A 22 -8.59 6.72 -6.73
N ASN A 23 -7.78 7.46 -5.98
CA ASN A 23 -8.01 8.87 -5.63
C ASN A 23 -7.16 9.87 -6.44
N GLY A 24 -6.43 9.38 -7.46
CA GLY A 24 -5.73 10.22 -8.43
C GLY A 24 -4.29 10.57 -8.06
N ALA A 25 -3.66 9.82 -7.16
CA ALA A 25 -2.24 9.99 -6.86
C ALA A 25 -1.36 9.58 -8.06
N GLU A 26 -0.22 10.24 -8.19
CA GLU A 26 0.79 9.90 -9.19
C GLU A 26 1.47 8.57 -8.87
N MET A 27 1.74 7.77 -9.89
CA MET A 27 2.21 6.38 -9.73
C MET A 27 3.51 6.28 -8.93
N HIS A 28 4.49 7.15 -9.18
CA HIS A 28 5.75 7.13 -8.43
C HIS A 28 5.54 7.39 -6.92
N ARG A 29 4.58 8.24 -6.53
CA ARG A 29 4.26 8.50 -5.11
C ARG A 29 3.57 7.31 -4.43
N VAL A 30 2.80 6.56 -5.22
CA VAL A 30 2.19 5.30 -4.80
C VAL A 30 3.29 4.27 -4.54
N GLU A 31 4.23 4.13 -5.46
CA GLU A 31 5.40 3.25 -5.32
C GLU A 31 6.26 3.63 -4.12
N ASP A 32 6.57 4.92 -3.92
CA ASP A 32 7.32 5.39 -2.75
C ASP A 32 6.62 5.01 -1.44
N THR A 33 5.30 5.16 -1.39
CA THR A 33 4.50 4.81 -0.20
C THR A 33 4.55 3.31 0.06
N MET A 34 4.38 2.50 -0.98
CA MET A 34 4.40 1.04 -0.90
C MET A 34 5.79 0.52 -0.52
N ASN A 35 6.85 1.04 -1.16
CA ASN A 35 8.23 0.67 -0.86
C ASN A 35 8.60 1.02 0.58
N ARG A 36 8.13 2.15 1.10
CA ARG A 36 8.36 2.54 2.49
C ARG A 36 7.65 1.64 3.51
N ILE A 37 6.47 1.12 3.17
CA ILE A 37 5.77 0.13 4.00
C ILE A 37 6.55 -1.19 4.01
N LEU A 38 7.06 -1.60 2.85
CA LEU A 38 7.80 -2.85 2.71
C LEU A 38 9.19 -2.80 3.36
N SER A 39 9.84 -1.63 3.36
CA SER A 39 11.19 -1.47 3.93
C SER A 39 11.25 -1.65 5.43
N VAL A 40 10.12 -1.53 6.15
CA VAL A 40 10.05 -1.77 7.61
C VAL A 40 10.36 -3.23 7.95
N GLU A 41 9.98 -4.18 7.08
CA GLU A 41 10.12 -5.62 7.34
C GLU A 41 11.26 -6.26 6.54
N TYR A 42 11.51 -5.82 5.30
CA TYR A 42 12.51 -6.41 4.41
C TYR A 42 13.77 -5.57 4.20
N GLY A 43 13.83 -4.36 4.76
CA GLY A 43 14.85 -3.38 4.37
C GLY A 43 14.64 -2.83 2.95
N THR A 44 15.40 -1.79 2.60
CA THR A 44 15.18 -0.97 1.40
C THR A 44 15.46 -1.64 0.05
N ASN A 45 16.08 -2.83 0.01
CA ASN A 45 16.60 -3.42 -1.23
C ASN A 45 15.93 -4.72 -1.68
N GLU A 46 14.95 -5.25 -0.92
CA GLU A 46 14.50 -6.63 -1.11
C GLU A 46 13.05 -6.80 -1.57
N ALA A 47 12.23 -5.77 -1.44
CA ALA A 47 10.83 -5.80 -1.85
C ALA A 47 10.59 -4.85 -3.03
N MET A 48 9.78 -5.28 -4.00
CA MET A 48 9.49 -4.50 -5.20
C MET A 48 7.99 -4.21 -5.29
N SER A 49 7.64 -2.91 -5.31
CA SER A 49 6.32 -2.45 -5.75
C SER A 49 6.40 -1.94 -7.18
N PHE A 50 5.35 -2.22 -7.97
CA PHE A 50 5.26 -1.77 -9.35
C PHE A 50 3.81 -1.36 -9.65
N VAL A 51 3.64 -0.16 -10.21
CA VAL A 51 2.33 0.45 -10.40
C VAL A 51 2.12 0.82 -11.87
N ILE A 52 0.98 0.41 -12.41
CA ILE A 52 0.51 0.78 -13.75
C ILE A 52 -0.87 1.43 -13.65
N PRO A 53 -1.36 2.15 -14.68
CA PRO A 53 -2.63 2.86 -14.61
C PRO A 53 -3.83 2.00 -14.15
N THR A 54 -3.82 0.71 -14.45
CA THR A 54 -4.94 -0.20 -14.18
C THR A 54 -4.64 -1.23 -13.09
N GLY A 55 -3.45 -1.20 -12.47
CA GLY A 55 -3.02 -2.27 -11.60
C GLY A 55 -1.86 -1.89 -10.68
N ILE A 56 -1.81 -2.57 -9.54
CA ILE A 56 -0.73 -2.47 -8.57
C ILE A 56 -0.22 -3.88 -8.31
N PHE A 57 1.10 -4.01 -8.30
CA PHE A 57 1.81 -5.24 -8.05
C PHE A 57 2.75 -5.02 -6.87
N VAL A 58 2.80 -5.99 -5.98
CA VAL A 58 3.77 -6.05 -4.90
C VAL A 58 4.34 -7.45 -4.81
N THR A 59 5.63 -7.51 -4.56
CA THR A 59 6.36 -8.77 -4.45
C THR A 59 7.23 -8.74 -3.22
N THR A 60 7.23 -9.84 -2.47
CA THR A 60 8.07 -10.04 -1.28
C THR A 60 9.49 -10.44 -1.64
N HIS A 61 10.37 -10.50 -0.63
CA HIS A 61 11.77 -10.88 -0.80
C HIS A 61 11.92 -12.17 -1.62
N LYS A 62 12.87 -12.16 -2.56
CA LYS A 62 13.19 -13.23 -3.53
C LYS A 62 12.14 -13.55 -4.59
N GLY A 63 11.02 -12.83 -4.66
CA GLY A 63 10.03 -13.09 -5.71
C GLY A 63 9.07 -14.24 -5.41
N GLU A 64 9.06 -14.76 -4.19
CA GLU A 64 8.33 -15.98 -3.84
C GLU A 64 6.81 -15.74 -3.74
N SER A 65 6.39 -14.56 -3.29
CA SER A 65 4.98 -14.18 -3.23
C SER A 65 4.71 -12.85 -3.94
N THR A 66 3.83 -12.89 -4.96
CA THR A 66 3.35 -11.70 -5.67
C THR A 66 1.87 -11.50 -5.42
N LYS A 67 1.46 -10.27 -5.09
CA LYS A 67 0.05 -9.87 -5.02
C LYS A 67 -0.24 -8.76 -6.02
N MET A 68 -1.37 -8.89 -6.71
CA MET A 68 -1.87 -7.89 -7.64
C MET A 68 -3.27 -7.43 -7.23
N LYS A 69 -3.53 -6.12 -7.40
CA LYS A 69 -4.88 -5.56 -7.35
C LYS A 69 -5.14 -4.68 -8.57
N ARG A 70 -6.31 -4.87 -9.16
CA ARG A 70 -6.82 -4.03 -10.25
C ARG A 70 -7.36 -2.71 -9.68
N ILE A 71 -7.11 -1.63 -10.40
CA ILE A 71 -7.71 -0.32 -10.17
C ILE A 71 -8.92 -0.21 -11.10
N SER A 72 -10.12 -0.24 -10.53
CA SER A 72 -11.39 -0.30 -11.28
C SER A 72 -12.08 1.06 -11.42
N SER A 73 -11.77 2.02 -10.54
CA SER A 73 -12.34 3.36 -10.58
C SER A 73 -11.28 4.39 -10.20
N ARG A 74 -11.39 5.58 -10.77
CA ARG A 74 -10.54 6.72 -10.43
C ARG A 74 -11.43 7.94 -10.21
N LYS A 75 -11.22 8.60 -9.09
CA LYS A 75 -11.74 9.92 -8.78
C LYS A 75 -10.59 10.80 -8.29
N GLN A 76 -10.77 12.10 -8.24
CA GLN A 76 -9.80 13.00 -7.61
C GLN A 76 -10.30 13.31 -6.19
N ASP A 77 -9.52 12.92 -5.20
CA ASP A 77 -9.83 13.13 -3.79
C ASP A 77 -8.52 13.38 -3.04
N VAL A 78 -8.10 14.65 -3.06
CA VAL A 78 -6.81 15.09 -2.51
C VAL A 78 -6.77 14.92 -0.99
N GLU A 79 -7.92 15.01 -0.33
CA GLU A 79 -8.04 14.80 1.12
C GLU A 79 -7.73 13.35 1.49
N LYS A 80 -8.29 12.37 0.77
CA LYS A 80 -7.94 10.96 0.98
C LYS A 80 -6.47 10.68 0.69
N ILE A 81 -5.89 11.31 -0.34
CA ILE A 81 -4.46 11.20 -0.62
C ILE A 81 -3.64 11.71 0.57
N ALA A 82 -3.99 12.88 1.13
CA ALA A 82 -3.30 13.45 2.28
C ALA A 82 -3.39 12.53 3.51
N GLN A 83 -4.58 11.99 3.80
CA GLN A 83 -4.80 11.07 4.92
C GLN A 83 -3.95 9.79 4.80
N VAL A 84 -3.88 9.17 3.61
CA VAL A 84 -3.06 7.96 3.40
C VAL A 84 -1.56 8.27 3.46
N ASN A 85 -1.14 9.43 2.94
CA ASN A 85 0.26 9.85 3.03
C ASN A 85 0.68 10.10 4.48
N GLU A 86 -0.17 10.75 5.27
CA GLU A 86 0.09 10.97 6.69
C GLU A 86 0.11 9.65 7.46
N ALA A 87 -0.88 8.79 7.25
CA ALA A 87 -0.92 7.46 7.86
C ALA A 87 0.31 6.63 7.49
N SER A 88 0.75 6.70 6.24
CA SER A 88 1.95 5.97 5.83
C SER A 88 3.19 6.58 6.46
N ARG A 89 3.30 7.91 6.63
CA ARG A 89 4.41 8.56 7.37
C ARG A 89 4.51 8.08 8.81
N GLN A 90 3.38 7.80 9.43
CA GLN A 90 3.29 7.22 10.77
C GLN A 90 3.56 5.70 10.79
N PHE A 91 3.74 5.05 9.62
CA PHE A 91 3.92 3.59 9.49
C PHE A 91 5.21 3.06 10.15
N GLU A 92 6.22 3.90 10.40
CA GLU A 92 7.37 3.49 11.23
C GLU A 92 6.99 3.29 12.72
N ALA A 93 5.77 3.68 13.12
CA ALA A 93 5.24 3.48 14.47
C ALA A 93 3.86 2.78 14.43
N VAL A 94 3.87 1.45 14.25
CA VAL A 94 2.95 0.47 14.88
C VAL A 94 1.42 0.54 14.59
N VAL A 95 0.84 1.57 13.94
CA VAL A 95 -0.64 1.82 14.00
C VAL A 95 -1.41 1.72 12.66
N PHE A 96 -0.78 1.37 11.54
CA PHE A 96 -1.38 1.59 10.21
C PHE A 96 -2.67 0.81 9.88
N MET A 97 -2.79 -0.45 10.32
CA MET A 97 -3.98 -1.28 10.07
C MET A 97 -5.23 -0.73 10.79
N MET A 98 -5.07 -0.12 11.96
CA MET A 98 -6.17 0.50 12.70
C MET A 98 -6.64 1.81 12.03
N CYS A 99 -5.71 2.66 11.58
CA CYS A 99 -6.05 3.93 10.92
C CYS A 99 -6.71 3.77 9.55
N LEU A 100 -6.28 2.77 8.75
CA LEU A 100 -6.90 2.50 7.46
C LEU A 100 -8.40 2.20 7.58
N SER A 101 -8.81 1.45 8.61
CA SER A 101 -10.23 1.15 8.87
C SER A 101 -11.08 2.41 9.08
N SER A 102 -10.51 3.47 9.67
CA SER A 102 -11.17 4.78 9.81
C SER A 102 -11.21 5.57 8.49
N ILE A 103 -10.14 5.52 7.68
CA ILE A 103 -10.04 6.21 6.37
C ILE A 103 -10.99 5.60 5.33
N ILE A 104 -11.18 4.28 5.38
CA ILE A 104 -12.08 3.57 4.47
C ILE A 104 -13.55 3.88 4.78
N GLY A 105 -13.86 4.38 5.99
CA GLY A 105 -15.22 4.66 6.43
C GLY A 105 -16.01 3.38 6.56
N CYS A 106 -15.88 2.69 7.70
CA CYS A 106 -16.66 1.49 8.00
C CYS A 106 -18.16 1.82 8.08
N LYS A 107 -18.89 1.64 6.98
CA LYS A 107 -20.19 0.96 7.02
C LYS A 107 -19.96 -0.44 6.46
N LYS A 108 -20.01 -1.43 7.35
CA LYS A 108 -20.42 -2.78 6.98
C LYS A 108 -21.78 -2.74 6.29
#